data_AF-A0A316HQT1-F1
#
_entry.id   AF-A0A316HQT1-F1
#
_cell.length_a   1.000
_cell.length_b   1.000
_cell.length_c   1.000
_cell.angle_alpha   90.00
_cell.angle_beta   90.00
_cell.angle_gamma   90.00
#
_symmetry.space_group_name_H-M   'P 1'
#
loop_
_entity.id
_entity.type
_entity.pdbx_description
1 polymer ?
#
loop_
_entity_poly.entity_id
_entity_poly.type
_entity_poly.pdbx_seq_one_letter_code
_entity_poly.pdbx_strand_id
1 'polypeptide(L)'
;MNEPDEQPVPRNEMSGSAYNVVQAGTVHGGIHVYGSTTPSRPTDSGDAFTAVVDALLEVPSVRDEPSRRLLLSRMRREIAEAVPHHERARLHVIELVRTCQNYDGGLDDLLRVLRELEGTSTPVRRSEEAVRALMDDKPEFDCGP
;
A
#
# COMPACT_ATOMS: atom_id res chain seq x y z
N MET A 1 14.56 55.54 -24.58
CA MET A 1 14.15 54.53 -25.57
C MET A 1 15.41 54.08 -26.28
N ASN A 2 15.93 52.91 -25.91
CA ASN A 2 17.04 52.23 -26.59
C ASN A 2 16.81 50.73 -26.41
N GLU A 3 16.42 50.09 -27.50
CA GLU A 3 16.79 48.73 -27.92
C GLU A 3 17.34 48.90 -29.35
N PRO A 4 18.18 48.01 -29.91
CA PRO A 4 18.39 46.58 -29.60
C PRO A 4 19.89 46.33 -29.23
N ASP A 5 20.45 45.15 -29.00
CA ASP A 5 20.41 43.90 -29.75
C ASP A 5 21.17 42.82 -28.95
N GLU A 6 20.51 41.67 -28.78
CA GLU A 6 21.04 40.31 -28.84
C GLU A 6 22.43 40.00 -28.26
N GLN A 7 22.45 39.46 -27.03
CA GLN A 7 23.63 38.79 -26.47
C GLN A 7 23.68 37.31 -26.89
N PRO A 8 24.87 36.78 -27.24
CA PRO A 8 25.04 35.47 -27.85
C PRO A 8 24.84 34.31 -26.86
N VAL A 9 24.04 33.32 -27.25
CA VAL A 9 23.92 32.04 -26.54
C VAL A 9 25.20 31.21 -26.71
N PRO A 10 25.85 30.74 -25.63
CA PRO A 10 27.00 29.86 -25.73
C PRO A 10 26.57 28.43 -26.10
N ARG A 11 27.13 28.00 -27.22
CA ARG A 11 27.25 26.64 -27.74
C ARG A 11 27.90 25.74 -26.69
N ASN A 12 27.15 24.80 -26.11
CA ASN A 12 27.69 23.77 -25.24
C ASN A 12 27.72 22.43 -26.00
N GLU A 13 28.76 22.27 -26.83
CA GLU A 13 29.27 20.98 -27.29
C GLU A 13 30.47 20.62 -26.40
N MET A 14 30.31 19.69 -25.48
CA MET A 14 31.40 18.89 -24.88
C MET A 14 30.74 17.69 -24.17
N SER A 15 30.87 16.50 -24.74
CA SER A 15 32.00 15.59 -24.50
C SER A 15 31.95 14.98 -23.11
N GLY A 16 31.53 13.71 -23.06
CA GLY A 16 31.51 12.89 -21.85
C GLY A 16 31.12 11.45 -22.17
N SER A 17 31.66 10.92 -23.26
CA SER A 17 31.62 9.49 -23.56
C SER A 17 32.56 8.74 -22.62
N ALA A 18 32.07 7.60 -22.15
CA ALA A 18 32.84 6.46 -21.63
C ALA A 18 33.62 6.65 -20.32
N TYR A 19 32.93 6.46 -19.20
CA TYR A 19 33.53 5.78 -18.04
C TYR A 19 32.52 4.80 -17.46
N ASN A 20 32.72 3.51 -17.72
CA ASN A 20 32.76 2.47 -16.69
C ASN A 20 33.03 1.14 -17.40
N VAL A 21 34.32 0.84 -17.55
CA VAL A 21 34.81 -0.51 -17.79
C VAL A 21 34.56 -1.26 -16.49
N VAL A 22 33.46 -2.01 -16.42
CA VAL A 22 33.24 -2.94 -15.31
C VAL A 22 34.10 -4.16 -15.58
N GLN A 23 35.15 -4.28 -14.78
CA GLN A 23 36.10 -5.37 -14.75
C GLN A 23 35.37 -6.67 -14.39
N ALA A 24 35.38 -7.64 -15.31
CA ALA A 24 34.88 -8.98 -15.06
C ALA A 24 35.82 -9.71 -14.10
N GLY A 25 35.55 -9.58 -12.80
CA GLY A 25 36.07 -10.46 -11.78
C GLY A 25 35.19 -11.70 -11.71
N THR A 26 35.72 -12.85 -12.15
CA THR A 26 35.08 -14.15 -11.98
C THR A 26 34.95 -14.45 -10.49
N VAL A 27 33.77 -14.24 -9.92
CA VAL A 27 33.41 -14.77 -8.60
C VAL A 27 32.64 -16.06 -8.84
N HIS A 28 33.26 -17.20 -8.54
CA HIS A 28 32.57 -18.47 -8.39
C HIS A 28 31.65 -18.38 -7.17
N GLY A 29 30.39 -18.08 -7.41
CA GLY A 29 29.34 -18.06 -6.39
C GLY A 29 28.00 -17.86 -7.08
N GLY A 30 27.16 -18.89 -7.08
CA GLY A 30 25.95 -18.97 -7.89
C GLY A 30 25.04 -17.76 -7.75
N ILE A 31 24.84 -17.05 -8.87
CA ILE A 31 23.78 -16.07 -9.02
C ILE A 31 22.51 -16.87 -9.30
N HIS A 32 21.64 -17.01 -8.29
CA HIS A 32 20.28 -17.46 -8.52
C HIS A 32 19.52 -16.30 -9.16
N VAL A 33 19.59 -16.22 -10.49
CA VAL A 33 18.76 -15.35 -11.31
C VAL A 33 17.33 -15.83 -11.14
N TYR A 34 16.53 -15.16 -10.30
CA TYR A 34 15.09 -15.38 -10.34
C TYR A 34 14.57 -14.76 -11.63
N GLY A 35 14.46 -15.62 -12.64
CA GLY A 35 13.63 -15.35 -13.81
C GLY A 35 12.20 -15.05 -13.37
N SER A 36 11.59 -14.12 -14.08
CA SER A 36 10.17 -13.79 -14.03
C SER A 36 9.32 -14.99 -14.44
N THR A 37 9.00 -15.85 -13.47
CA THR A 37 7.79 -16.67 -13.42
C THR A 37 7.32 -16.66 -11.98
N THR A 38 6.19 -15.99 -11.78
CA THR A 38 5.41 -15.94 -10.53
C THR A 38 5.28 -17.32 -9.89
N PRO A 39 5.78 -17.53 -8.65
CA PRO A 39 5.23 -18.59 -7.84
C PRO A 39 3.87 -18.11 -7.35
N SER A 40 2.78 -18.72 -7.84
CA SER A 40 1.51 -18.75 -7.10
C SER A 40 1.79 -19.51 -5.82
N ARG A 41 2.24 -18.79 -4.79
CA ARG A 41 2.32 -19.33 -3.45
C ARG A 41 0.88 -19.42 -2.94
N PRO A 42 0.46 -20.51 -2.29
CA PRO A 42 -0.71 -20.42 -1.42
C PRO A 42 -0.46 -19.22 -0.50
N THR A 43 -1.36 -18.24 -0.55
CA THR A 43 -1.31 -17.08 0.35
C THR A 43 -1.25 -17.63 1.76
N ASP A 44 -0.13 -17.43 2.44
CA ASP A 44 -0.16 -17.57 3.88
C ASP A 44 -1.10 -16.46 4.37
N SER A 45 -2.00 -16.72 5.31
CA SER A 45 -2.94 -15.69 5.79
C SER A 45 -2.22 -14.43 6.30
N GLY A 46 -0.95 -14.57 6.72
CA GLY A 46 -0.05 -13.45 7.02
C GLY A 46 0.28 -12.56 5.81
N ASP A 47 0.38 -13.13 4.61
CA ASP A 47 0.61 -12.40 3.36
C ASP A 47 -0.66 -11.64 2.93
N ALA A 48 -1.84 -12.26 3.04
CA ALA A 48 -3.12 -11.63 2.70
C ALA A 48 -3.45 -10.45 3.65
N PHE A 49 -3.24 -10.64 4.96
CA PHE A 49 -3.43 -9.57 5.94
C PHE A 49 -2.48 -8.40 5.69
N THR A 50 -1.21 -8.68 5.39
CA THR A 50 -0.21 -7.65 5.08
C THR A 50 -0.60 -6.88 3.82
N ALA A 51 -1.10 -7.57 2.79
CA ALA A 51 -1.58 -6.94 1.57
C ALA A 51 -2.75 -5.97 1.82
N VAL A 52 -3.68 -6.30 2.71
CA VAL A 52 -4.77 -5.38 3.13
C VAL A 52 -4.21 -4.14 3.80
N VAL A 53 -3.29 -4.31 4.76
CA VAL A 53 -2.68 -3.18 5.49
C VAL A 53 -1.94 -2.26 4.54
N ASP A 54 -1.15 -2.82 3.62
CA ASP A 54 -0.37 -2.04 2.68
C ASP A 54 -1.28 -1.32 1.66
N ALA A 55 -2.32 -1.98 1.15
CA ALA A 55 -3.31 -1.34 0.27
C ALA A 55 -4.06 -0.18 0.96
N LEU A 56 -4.44 -0.36 2.23
CA LEU A 56 -5.08 0.69 3.02
C LEU A 56 -4.14 1.89 3.24
N LEU A 57 -2.84 1.67 3.42
CA LEU A 57 -1.86 2.74 3.58
C LEU A 57 -1.62 3.56 2.30
N GLU A 58 -2.02 3.05 1.13
CA GLU A 58 -2.04 3.83 -0.12
C GLU A 58 -3.20 4.84 -0.14
N VAL A 59 -4.22 4.69 0.71
CA VAL A 59 -5.39 5.57 0.74
C VAL A 59 -5.09 6.86 1.54
N PRO A 60 -5.27 8.07 0.98
CA PRO A 60 -4.98 9.32 1.68
C PRO A 60 -5.74 9.47 3.00
N SER A 61 -7.03 9.13 3.03
CA SER A 61 -7.85 9.16 4.25
C SER A 61 -7.36 8.25 5.37
N VAL A 62 -6.54 7.24 5.06
CA VAL A 62 -5.96 6.29 6.02
C VAL A 62 -4.52 6.65 6.39
N ARG A 63 -3.76 7.23 5.46
CA ARG A 63 -2.35 7.55 5.68
C ARG A 63 -2.15 8.70 6.67
N ASP A 64 -3.02 9.70 6.62
CA ASP A 64 -2.88 10.91 7.43
C ASP A 64 -3.70 10.80 8.73
N GLU A 65 -3.08 11.13 9.87
CA GLU A 65 -3.74 11.02 11.19
C GLU A 65 -5.06 11.80 11.33
N PRO A 66 -5.15 13.09 10.96
CA PRO A 66 -6.41 13.81 11.04
C PRO A 66 -7.49 13.16 10.17
N SER A 67 -7.11 12.65 9.01
CA SER A 67 -8.02 11.95 8.10
C SER A 67 -8.45 10.58 8.64
N ARG A 68 -7.56 9.83 9.31
CA ARG A 68 -7.91 8.59 10.02
C ARG A 68 -8.95 8.82 11.11
N ARG A 69 -8.80 9.90 11.88
CA ARG A 69 -9.80 10.26 12.90
C ARG A 69 -11.16 10.54 12.27
N LEU A 70 -11.18 11.22 11.13
CA LEU A 70 -12.41 11.43 10.37
C LEU A 70 -12.99 10.09 9.90
N LEU A 71 -12.18 9.20 9.34
CA LEU A 71 -12.59 7.85 8.94
C LEU A 71 -13.24 7.10 10.12
N LEU A 72 -12.56 7.02 11.27
CA LEU A 72 -13.08 6.35 12.47
C LEU A 72 -14.41 6.97 12.93
N SER A 73 -14.56 8.30 12.85
CA SER A 73 -15.81 8.98 13.22
C SER A 73 -17.01 8.65 12.32
N ARG A 74 -16.79 8.08 11.13
CA ARG A 74 -17.82 7.68 10.17
C ARG A 74 -18.13 6.18 10.21
N MET A 75 -17.31 5.41 10.90
CA MET A 75 -17.54 3.99 11.15
C MET A 75 -18.59 3.80 12.24
N ARG A 76 -19.09 2.57 12.37
CA ARG A 76 -19.93 2.20 13.53
C ARG A 76 -19.19 2.49 14.82
N ARG A 77 -19.90 3.13 15.75
CA ARG A 77 -19.35 3.58 17.04
C ARG A 77 -18.68 2.43 17.82
N GLU A 78 -19.31 1.26 17.83
CA GLU A 78 -18.81 0.05 18.52
C GLU A 78 -17.44 -0.41 18.01
N ILE A 79 -17.13 -0.21 16.72
CA ILE A 79 -15.84 -0.52 16.12
C ILE A 79 -14.87 0.61 16.42
N ALA A 80 -15.29 1.86 16.15
CA ALA A 80 -14.43 3.04 16.31
C ALA A 80 -13.89 3.21 17.75
N GLU A 81 -14.70 2.91 18.76
CA GLU A 81 -14.30 2.96 20.17
C GLU A 81 -13.41 1.78 20.59
N ALA A 82 -13.47 0.66 19.86
CA ALA A 82 -12.70 -0.54 20.17
C ALA A 82 -11.29 -0.53 19.58
N VAL A 83 -11.01 0.31 18.57
CA VAL A 83 -9.69 0.38 17.91
C VAL A 83 -8.66 1.03 18.83
N PRO A 84 -7.57 0.33 19.21
CA PRO A 84 -6.45 0.92 19.91
C PRO A 84 -5.79 2.04 19.10
N HIS A 85 -5.61 3.20 19.73
CA HIS A 85 -4.96 4.33 19.09
C HIS A 85 -3.43 4.15 19.04
N HIS A 86 -2.84 4.39 17.87
CA HIS A 86 -1.39 4.45 17.68
C HIS A 86 -0.99 5.65 16.81
N GLU A 87 0.11 6.31 17.19
CA GLU A 87 0.70 7.43 16.44
C GLU A 87 1.25 6.99 15.07
N ARG A 88 1.82 5.77 15.00
CA ARG A 88 2.33 5.21 13.76
C ARG A 88 1.17 4.70 12.90
N ALA A 89 1.01 5.29 11.71
CA ALA A 89 -0.05 4.95 10.76
C ALA A 89 -0.18 3.43 10.54
N ARG A 90 0.93 2.74 10.23
CA ARG A 90 0.90 1.30 9.98
C ARG A 90 0.43 0.48 11.18
N LEU A 91 0.86 0.82 12.40
CA LEU A 91 0.40 0.12 13.61
C LEU A 91 -1.08 0.34 13.86
N HIS A 92 -1.54 1.57 13.68
CA HIS A 92 -2.95 1.90 13.84
C HIS A 92 -3.82 1.18 12.81
N VAL A 93 -3.37 1.09 11.55
CA VAL A 93 -4.08 0.36 10.49
C VAL A 93 -4.13 -1.14 10.80
N ILE A 94 -3.05 -1.73 11.31
CA ILE A 94 -3.05 -3.14 11.75
C ILE A 94 -4.14 -3.38 12.79
N GLU A 95 -4.19 -2.54 13.83
CA GLU A 95 -5.18 -2.66 14.90
C GLU A 95 -6.61 -2.37 14.41
N LEU A 96 -6.77 -1.42 13.50
CA LEU A 96 -8.05 -1.16 12.83
C LEU A 96 -8.55 -2.39 12.07
N VAL A 97 -7.73 -2.99 11.22
CA VAL A 97 -8.10 -4.17 10.41
C VAL A 97 -8.39 -5.38 11.31
N ARG A 98 -7.60 -5.58 12.37
CA ARG A 98 -7.86 -6.63 13.37
C ARG A 98 -9.18 -6.42 14.09
N THR A 99 -9.43 -5.18 14.54
CA THR A 99 -10.70 -4.83 15.17
C THR A 99 -11.85 -5.08 14.19
N CYS A 100 -11.76 -4.65 12.95
CA CYS A 100 -12.80 -4.89 11.93
C CYS A 100 -13.09 -6.38 11.69
N GLN A 101 -12.09 -7.25 11.79
CA GLN A 101 -12.29 -8.70 11.65
C GLN A 101 -13.02 -9.35 12.84
N ASN A 102 -13.02 -8.68 14.00
CA ASN A 102 -13.68 -9.17 15.20
C ASN A 102 -15.17 -8.78 15.26
N TYR A 103 -15.66 -8.00 14.30
CA TYR A 103 -17.04 -7.52 14.24
C TYR A 103 -17.69 -7.96 12.93
N ASP A 104 -18.91 -8.49 13.01
CA ASP A 104 -19.70 -8.86 11.84
C ASP A 104 -19.88 -7.65 10.91
N GLY A 105 -19.43 -7.79 9.65
CA GLY A 105 -19.45 -6.71 8.66
C GLY A 105 -18.52 -5.53 8.98
N GLY A 106 -17.51 -5.70 9.84
CA GLY A 106 -16.58 -4.63 10.20
C GLY A 106 -15.70 -4.18 9.03
N LEU A 107 -15.18 -5.13 8.25
CA LEU A 107 -14.41 -4.84 7.04
C LEU A 107 -15.28 -4.20 5.94
N ASP A 108 -16.53 -4.62 5.80
CA ASP A 108 -17.49 -3.98 4.89
C ASP A 108 -17.79 -2.54 5.29
N ASP A 109 -17.95 -2.27 6.59
CA ASP A 109 -18.16 -0.92 7.11
C ASP A 109 -16.96 -0.01 6.81
N LEU A 110 -15.74 -0.52 6.99
CA LEU A 110 -14.51 0.18 6.62
C LEU A 110 -14.50 0.53 5.13
N LEU A 111 -14.75 -0.45 4.25
CA LEU A 111 -14.76 -0.24 2.80
C LEU A 111 -15.87 0.73 2.38
N ARG A 112 -17.05 0.68 3.01
CA ARG A 112 -18.13 1.64 2.79
C ARG A 112 -17.66 3.07 3.07
N VAL A 113 -17.07 3.30 4.24
CA VAL A 113 -16.58 4.63 4.64
C VAL A 113 -15.45 5.11 3.70
N LEU A 114 -14.56 4.20 3.29
CA LEU A 114 -13.50 4.55 2.32
C LEU A 114 -14.08 5.01 0.98
N ARG A 115 -15.10 4.32 0.46
CA ARG A 115 -15.81 4.77 -0.76
C ARG A 115 -16.49 6.12 -0.58
N GLU A 116 -17.04 6.40 0.60
CA GLU A 116 -17.67 7.69 0.90
C GLU A 116 -16.66 8.85 0.93
N LEU A 117 -15.45 8.61 1.43
CA LEU A 117 -14.42 9.65 1.57
C LEU A 117 -13.59 9.85 0.29
N GLU A 118 -13.28 8.77 -0.41
CA GLU A 118 -12.29 8.75 -1.51
C GLU A 118 -12.90 8.37 -2.87
N GLY A 119 -14.19 8.02 -2.89
CA GLY A 119 -14.88 7.58 -4.11
C GLY A 119 -14.35 6.25 -4.64
N THR A 120 -14.33 6.11 -5.96
CA THR A 120 -13.87 4.90 -6.66
C THR A 120 -12.39 4.99 -7.05
N SER A 121 -11.56 5.55 -6.18
CA SER A 121 -10.12 5.72 -6.45
C SER A 121 -9.40 4.37 -6.56
N THR A 122 -8.27 4.34 -7.28
CA THR A 122 -7.45 3.13 -7.43
C THR A 122 -7.05 2.50 -6.08
N PRO A 123 -6.59 3.28 -5.06
CA PRO A 123 -6.27 2.72 -3.75
C PRO A 123 -7.45 2.05 -3.05
N VAL A 124 -8.67 2.61 -3.18
CA VAL A 124 -9.89 2.02 -2.61
C VAL A 124 -10.20 0.68 -3.28
N ARG A 125 -10.15 0.62 -4.62
CA ARG A 125 -10.38 -0.62 -5.37
C ARG A 125 -9.38 -1.72 -5.00
N ARG A 126 -8.10 -1.38 -4.84
CA ARG A 126 -7.08 -2.33 -4.37
C ARG A 126 -7.35 -2.81 -2.95
N SER A 127 -7.80 -1.92 -2.07
CA SER A 127 -8.19 -2.29 -0.70
C SER A 127 -9.36 -3.27 -0.71
N GLU A 128 -10.35 -3.08 -1.57
CA GLU A 128 -11.48 -4.02 -1.74
C GLU A 128 -11.02 -5.39 -2.24
N GLU A 129 -10.13 -5.42 -3.25
CA GLU A 129 -9.58 -6.67 -3.78
C GLU A 129 -8.77 -7.43 -2.72
N ALA A 130 -7.93 -6.73 -1.96
CA ALA A 130 -7.16 -7.32 -0.87
C ALA A 130 -8.05 -7.85 0.25
N VAL A 131 -9.11 -7.12 0.62
CA VAL A 131 -10.06 -7.56 1.65
C VAL A 131 -10.82 -8.81 1.21
N ARG A 132 -11.25 -8.87 -0.06
CA ARG A 132 -11.88 -10.09 -0.61
C ARG A 132 -10.94 -11.29 -0.52
N ALA A 133 -9.70 -11.12 -0.97
CA ALA A 133 -8.69 -12.18 -0.87
C ALA A 133 -8.46 -12.62 0.59
N LEU A 134 -8.42 -11.69 1.55
CA LEU A 134 -8.30 -12.02 2.97
C LEU A 134 -9.51 -12.81 3.50
N MET A 135 -10.72 -12.48 3.06
CA MET A 135 -11.94 -13.20 3.46
C MET A 135 -11.99 -14.60 2.84
N ASP A 136 -11.56 -14.74 1.59
CA ASP A 136 -11.50 -16.03 0.88
C ASP A 136 -10.41 -16.96 1.45
N ASP A 137 -9.35 -16.39 2.03
CA ASP A 137 -8.22 -17.14 2.60
C ASP A 137 -8.53 -17.73 3.99
N LYS A 138 -9.55 -17.24 4.69
CA LYS A 138 -9.89 -17.73 6.03
C LYS A 138 -10.30 -19.20 5.94
N PRO A 139 -9.50 -20.16 6.44
CA PRO A 139 -9.97 -21.53 6.55
C PRO A 139 -11.15 -21.52 7.51
N GLU A 140 -12.31 -21.94 7.03
CA GLU A 140 -13.42 -22.32 7.89
C GLU A 140 -12.91 -23.44 8.79
N PHE A 141 -12.41 -23.10 9.98
CA PHE A 141 -12.25 -24.05 11.06
C PHE A 141 -13.66 -24.42 11.51
N ASP A 142 -14.26 -25.32 10.74
CA ASP A 142 -15.49 -26.01 11.01
C ASP A 142 -15.25 -26.87 12.27
N CYS A 143 -15.55 -26.28 13.43
CA CYS A 143 -15.70 -27.03 14.66
C CYS A 143 -17.06 -27.72 14.59
N GLY A 144 -17.11 -28.85 13.88
CA GLY A 144 -18.24 -29.77 13.85
C GLY A 144 -18.52 -30.35 15.25
N PRO A 145 -19.76 -30.83 15.48
CA PRO A 145 -20.45 -30.84 16.76
C PRO A 145 -19.88 -31.78 17.84
#